data_AF-A0A0S7Z5S2-F1
#
_entry.id   AF-A0A0S7Z5S2-F1
#
_cell.length_a   1.000
_cell.length_b   1.000
_cell.length_c   1.000
_cell.angle_alpha   90.00
_cell.angle_beta   90.00
_cell.angle_gamma   90.00
#
_symmetry.space_group_name_H-M   'P 1'
#
loop_
_entity.id
_entity.type
_entity.pdbx_description
1 polymer ?
#
loop_
_entity_poly.entity_id
_entity_poly.type
_entity_poly.pdbx_seq_one_letter_code
_entity_poly.pdbx_strand_id
1 'polypeptide(L)'
;MVARFSEYLDGTASETDVAAIDRHLSECNRCVRYRNVLVHGTKVLRTLPEPELQEDFVPRLRHRLYHVDDERTLRVHASSGAPAMTVLGIALLLTAAAWSPLLVSRAPVVQLPPIVVDRAPTRSPFRPASSPPGMFSTKGDTDLDAGLWDGTLLYEYTPLSQRYGERARVRRVSQTDR
;
A
#
# COMPACT_ATOMS: atom_id res chain seq x y z
N MET A 1 12.95 17.25 -30.34
CA MET A 1 12.13 16.01 -30.48
C MET A 1 10.73 16.47 -30.81
N VAL A 2 10.09 15.91 -31.84
CA VAL A 2 8.72 16.34 -32.21
C VAL A 2 7.75 15.75 -31.20
N ALA A 3 6.85 16.57 -30.66
CA ALA A 3 5.78 16.10 -29.78
C ALA A 3 4.92 15.06 -30.52
N ARG A 4 4.36 14.08 -29.80
CA ARG A 4 3.42 13.09 -30.37
C ARG A 4 4.01 12.20 -31.47
N PHE A 5 5.34 12.04 -31.50
CA PHE A 5 6.02 11.16 -32.44
C PHE A 5 5.64 9.68 -32.27
N SER A 6 5.30 9.24 -31.05
CA SER A 6 4.77 7.87 -30.82
C SER A 6 3.43 7.70 -31.53
N GLU A 7 2.50 8.62 -31.30
CA GLU A 7 1.17 8.59 -31.92
C GLU A 7 1.27 8.57 -33.46
N TYR A 8 2.24 9.28 -34.02
CA TYR A 8 2.54 9.23 -35.46
C TYR A 8 3.02 7.84 -35.91
N LEU A 9 3.94 7.20 -35.17
CA LEU A 9 4.38 5.84 -35.49
C LEU A 9 3.27 4.80 -35.29
N ASP A 10 2.39 5.02 -34.31
CA ASP A 10 1.27 4.15 -33.97
C ASP A 10 0.04 4.37 -34.89
N GLY A 11 0.08 5.38 -35.76
CA GLY A 11 -1.02 5.73 -36.68
C GLY A 11 -2.24 6.37 -35.99
N THR A 12 -2.05 6.95 -34.80
CA THR A 12 -3.10 7.57 -33.98
C THR A 12 -3.00 9.10 -33.88
N ALA A 13 -1.98 9.69 -34.50
CA ALA A 13 -1.82 11.13 -34.57
C ALA A 13 -2.92 11.80 -35.41
N SER A 14 -3.26 13.05 -35.08
CA SER A 14 -4.17 13.86 -35.90
C SER A 14 -3.53 14.23 -37.24
N GLU A 15 -4.35 14.57 -38.24
CA GLU A 15 -3.86 14.99 -39.57
C GLU A 15 -2.90 16.20 -39.49
N THR A 16 -3.14 17.12 -38.57
CA THR A 16 -2.27 18.29 -38.34
C THR A 16 -0.90 17.87 -37.82
N ASP A 17 -0.86 16.89 -36.91
CA ASP A 17 0.37 16.39 -36.32
C ASP A 17 1.16 15.56 -37.34
N VAL A 18 0.48 14.77 -38.16
CA VAL A 18 1.08 14.04 -39.30
C VAL A 18 1.77 15.01 -40.26
N ALA A 19 1.06 16.04 -40.74
CA ALA A 19 1.64 17.01 -41.66
C ALA A 19 2.83 17.79 -41.05
N ALA A 20 2.74 18.15 -39.77
CA ALA A 20 3.83 18.84 -39.07
C ALA A 20 5.08 17.95 -38.91
N ILE A 21 4.89 16.68 -38.60
CA ILE A 21 5.97 15.69 -38.46
C ILE A 21 6.59 15.39 -39.82
N ASP A 22 5.80 15.17 -40.87
CA ASP A 22 6.32 14.87 -42.21
C ASP A 22 7.16 16.03 -42.76
N ARG A 23 6.69 17.28 -42.57
CA ARG A 23 7.50 18.47 -42.88
C ARG A 23 8.82 18.47 -42.12
N HIS A 24 8.79 18.22 -40.81
CA HIS A 24 10.03 18.17 -40.03
C HIS A 24 10.98 17.06 -40.49
N LEU A 25 10.44 15.89 -40.87
CA LEU A 25 11.23 14.77 -41.38
C LEU A 25 11.86 15.09 -42.75
N SER A 26 11.24 15.92 -43.58
CA SER A 26 11.84 16.38 -44.84
C SER A 26 13.05 17.29 -44.65
N GLU A 27 13.12 18.02 -43.53
CA GLU A 27 14.16 19.02 -43.26
C GLU A 27 15.25 18.52 -42.32
N CYS A 28 14.95 17.54 -41.45
CA CYS A 28 15.83 17.13 -40.36
C CYS A 28 16.35 15.68 -40.50
N ASN A 29 17.57 15.54 -41.03
CA ASN A 29 18.23 14.23 -41.19
C ASN A 29 18.40 13.47 -39.86
N ARG A 30 18.62 14.17 -38.73
CA ARG A 30 18.70 13.53 -37.41
C ARG A 30 17.40 12.80 -37.04
N CYS A 31 16.24 13.43 -37.30
CA CYS A 31 14.94 12.84 -37.01
C CYS A 31 14.59 11.72 -37.98
N VAL A 32 15.01 11.81 -39.25
CA VAL A 32 14.93 10.69 -40.20
C VAL A 32 15.71 9.47 -39.69
N ARG A 33 16.97 9.68 -39.25
CA ARG A 33 17.77 8.59 -38.68
C ARG A 33 17.11 7.98 -37.45
N TYR A 34 16.59 8.81 -36.54
CA TYR A 34 15.87 8.34 -35.35
C TYR A 34 14.64 7.49 -35.72
N ARG A 35 13.81 7.95 -36.67
CA ARG A 35 12.68 7.18 -37.21
C ARG A 35 13.13 5.82 -37.72
N ASN A 36 14.18 5.79 -38.53
CA ASN A 36 14.67 4.55 -39.13
C ASN A 36 15.15 3.55 -38.07
N VAL A 37 15.89 4.02 -37.06
CA VAL A 37 16.33 3.17 -35.93
C VAL A 37 15.14 2.59 -35.19
N LEU A 38 14.11 3.38 -34.89
CA LEU A 38 12.91 2.88 -34.20
C LEU A 38 12.11 1.88 -35.06
N VAL A 39 11.86 2.19 -36.33
CA VAL A 39 11.12 1.30 -37.24
C VAL A 39 11.89 -0.01 -37.47
N HIS A 40 13.22 0.04 -37.58
CA HIS A 40 14.02 -1.17 -37.71
C HIS A 40 14.11 -1.94 -36.40
N GLY A 41 14.30 -1.25 -35.27
CA GLY A 41 14.31 -1.88 -33.94
C GLY A 41 13.02 -2.64 -33.66
N THR A 42 11.87 -2.01 -33.93
CA THR A 42 10.56 -2.67 -33.79
C THR A 42 10.41 -3.87 -34.73
N LYS A 43 10.92 -3.79 -35.96
CA LYS A 43 10.94 -4.93 -36.89
C LYS A 43 11.77 -6.09 -36.35
N VAL A 44 12.95 -5.82 -35.77
CA VAL A 44 13.79 -6.85 -35.13
C VAL A 44 13.07 -7.48 -33.94
N LEU A 45 12.45 -6.67 -33.08
CA LEU A 45 11.69 -7.19 -31.94
C LEU A 45 10.52 -8.07 -32.37
N ARG A 46 9.85 -7.74 -33.47
CA ARG A 46 8.78 -8.57 -34.04
C ARG A 46 9.26 -9.89 -34.65
N THR A 47 10.56 -10.02 -34.92
CA THR A 47 11.16 -11.29 -35.39
C THR A 47 11.61 -12.20 -34.26
N LEU A 48 11.54 -11.75 -33.01
CA LEU A 48 11.84 -12.61 -31.86
C LEU A 48 10.83 -13.78 -31.79
N PRO A 49 11.28 -14.97 -31.37
CA PRO A 49 10.38 -16.09 -31.14
C PRO A 49 9.37 -15.74 -30.05
N GLU A 50 8.18 -16.31 -30.14
CA GLU A 50 7.17 -16.16 -29.09
C GLU A 50 7.71 -16.76 -27.78
N PRO A 51 7.63 -16.05 -26.65
CA PRO A 51 8.14 -16.56 -25.39
C PRO A 51 7.28 -17.74 -24.92
N GLU A 52 7.94 -18.84 -24.53
CA GLU A 52 7.26 -19.95 -23.87
C GLU A 52 6.80 -19.51 -22.47
N LEU A 53 5.49 -19.59 -22.25
CA LEU A 53 4.90 -19.30 -20.95
C LEU A 53 5.02 -20.53 -20.05
N GLN A 54 5.50 -20.32 -18.82
CA GLN A 54 5.43 -21.35 -17.78
C GLN A 54 3.96 -21.68 -17.48
N GLU A 55 3.68 -22.94 -17.16
CA GLU A 55 2.31 -23.42 -16.87
C GLU A 55 1.63 -22.64 -15.73
N ASP A 56 2.42 -22.13 -14.77
CA ASP A 56 1.95 -21.37 -13.62
C ASP A 56 1.71 -19.87 -13.92
N PHE A 57 2.11 -19.38 -15.12
CA PHE A 57 2.07 -17.97 -15.46
C PHE A 57 0.64 -17.42 -15.43
N VAL A 58 -0.29 -18.06 -16.14
CA VAL A 58 -1.68 -17.61 -16.25
C VAL A 58 -2.39 -17.62 -14.88
N PRO A 59 -2.31 -18.70 -14.07
CA PRO A 59 -2.84 -18.69 -12.71
C PRO A 59 -2.27 -17.56 -11.84
N ARG A 60 -0.95 -17.35 -11.89
CA ARG A 60 -0.29 -16.29 -11.10
C ARG A 60 -0.68 -14.90 -11.54
N LEU A 61 -0.80 -14.68 -12.85
CA LEU A 61 -1.24 -13.41 -13.41
C LEU A 61 -2.67 -13.07 -12.98
N ARG A 62 -3.60 -14.03 -13.12
CA ARG A 62 -5.00 -13.85 -12.68
C ARG A 62 -5.07 -13.53 -11.19
N HIS A 63 -4.33 -14.26 -10.37
CA HIS A 63 -4.29 -14.02 -8.94
C HIS A 63 -3.78 -12.59 -8.63
N ARG A 64 -2.71 -12.14 -9.29
CA ARG A 64 -2.21 -10.76 -9.11
C ARG A 64 -3.20 -9.71 -9.58
N LEU A 65 -3.85 -9.91 -10.71
CA LEU A 65 -4.84 -8.97 -11.24
C LEU A 65 -6.03 -8.83 -10.30
N TYR A 66 -6.53 -9.95 -9.76
CA TYR A 66 -7.59 -9.95 -8.76
C TYR A 66 -7.24 -9.09 -7.54
N HIS A 67 -6.03 -9.22 -6.99
CA HIS A 67 -5.59 -8.40 -5.85
C HIS A 67 -5.48 -6.91 -6.21
N VAL A 68 -5.05 -6.57 -7.43
CA VAL A 68 -4.99 -5.16 -7.86
C VAL A 68 -6.39 -4.57 -7.99
N ASP A 69 -7.33 -5.33 -8.54
CA ASP A 69 -8.72 -4.89 -8.68
C ASP A 69 -9.41 -4.79 -7.31
N ASP A 70 -9.18 -5.76 -6.42
CA ASP A 70 -9.69 -5.73 -5.04
C ASP A 70 -9.13 -4.54 -4.24
N GLU A 71 -7.83 -4.25 -4.37
CA GLU A 71 -7.25 -3.06 -3.73
C GLU A 71 -7.78 -1.74 -4.31
N ARG A 72 -8.19 -1.72 -5.58
CA ARG A 72 -8.83 -0.54 -6.19
C ARG A 72 -10.26 -0.39 -5.70
N THR A 73 -11.05 -1.47 -5.66
CA THR A 73 -12.41 -1.43 -5.13
C THR A 73 -12.41 -1.04 -3.66
N LEU A 74 -11.53 -1.62 -2.84
CA LEU A 74 -11.37 -1.27 -1.44
C LEU A 74 -10.97 0.20 -1.26
N ARG A 75 -10.09 0.75 -2.10
CA ARG A 75 -9.74 2.20 -2.05
C ARG A 75 -10.91 3.09 -2.44
N VAL A 76 -11.66 2.75 -3.49
CA VAL A 76 -12.87 3.47 -3.88
C VAL A 76 -13.90 3.45 -2.75
N HIS A 77 -14.12 2.29 -2.13
CA HIS A 77 -15.04 2.14 -1.00
C HIS A 77 -14.53 2.78 0.30
N ALA A 78 -13.21 2.84 0.53
CA ALA A 78 -12.63 3.56 1.66
C ALA A 78 -12.71 5.09 1.49
N SER A 79 -12.70 5.59 0.24
CA SER A 79 -12.92 7.01 -0.08
C SER A 79 -14.40 7.43 -0.08
N SER A 80 -15.31 6.47 -0.11
CA SER A 80 -16.73 6.68 0.14
C SER A 80 -16.91 6.89 1.65
N GLY A 81 -17.51 8.00 2.09
CA GLY A 81 -17.70 8.35 3.51
C GLY A 81 -18.60 7.39 4.33
N ALA A 82 -19.02 6.26 3.75
CA ALA A 82 -19.83 5.23 4.39
C ALA A 82 -19.23 4.60 5.68
N PRO A 83 -17.93 4.31 5.81
CA PRO A 83 -17.40 3.71 7.04
C PRO A 83 -17.32 4.72 8.19
N ALA A 84 -17.27 6.02 7.92
CA ALA A 84 -17.29 7.04 8.98
C ALA A 84 -18.65 7.10 9.70
N MET A 85 -19.75 6.95 8.95
CA MET A 85 -21.11 6.98 9.51
C MET A 85 -21.43 5.72 10.32
N THR A 86 -20.92 4.55 9.91
CA THR A 86 -21.10 3.30 10.67
C THR A 86 -20.31 3.31 11.97
N VAL A 87 -19.06 3.79 11.93
CA VAL A 87 -18.23 3.97 13.13
C VAL A 87 -18.89 4.96 14.11
N LEU A 88 -19.42 6.08 13.61
CA LEU A 88 -20.13 7.05 14.44
C LEU A 88 -21.41 6.45 15.08
N GLY A 89 -22.18 5.68 14.31
CA GLY A 89 -23.39 5.00 14.81
C GLY A 89 -23.06 3.98 15.90
N ILE A 90 -22.04 3.14 15.70
CA ILE A 90 -21.58 2.19 16.71
C ILE A 90 -21.07 2.91 17.95
N ALA A 91 -20.29 3.98 17.80
CA ALA A 91 -19.80 4.77 18.92
C ALA A 91 -20.95 5.38 19.74
N LEU A 92 -21.99 5.91 19.08
CA LEU A 92 -23.19 6.42 19.74
C LEU A 92 -23.94 5.34 20.53
N LEU A 93 -24.12 4.15 19.94
CA LEU A 93 -24.76 3.02 20.62
C LEU A 93 -23.98 2.58 21.86
N LEU A 94 -22.65 2.46 21.75
CA LEU A 94 -21.79 2.09 22.87
C LEU A 94 -21.82 3.16 23.96
N THR A 95 -21.83 4.43 23.58
CA THR A 95 -21.91 5.55 24.53
C THR A 95 -23.25 5.53 25.27
N ALA A 96 -24.37 5.33 24.57
CA ALA A 96 -25.67 5.20 25.19
C ALA A 96 -25.75 3.99 26.15
N ALA A 97 -25.18 2.85 25.76
CA ALA A 97 -25.13 1.65 26.60
C ALA A 97 -24.31 1.86 27.87
N ALA A 98 -23.19 2.57 27.79
CA ALA A 98 -22.33 2.86 28.95
C ALA A 98 -23.02 3.75 30.00
N TRP A 99 -23.98 4.58 29.59
CA TRP A 99 -24.71 5.50 30.49
C TRP A 99 -26.07 4.94 30.96
N SER A 100 -26.50 3.80 30.41
CA SER A 100 -27.71 3.07 30.82
C SER A 100 -27.81 2.80 32.33
N PRO A 101 -26.72 2.38 33.03
CA PRO A 101 -26.81 2.13 34.46
C PRO A 101 -27.13 3.39 35.27
N LEU A 102 -26.73 4.57 34.79
CA LEU A 102 -26.93 5.82 35.50
C LEU A 102 -28.39 6.30 35.45
N LEU A 103 -29.11 5.98 34.37
CA LEU A 103 -30.50 6.40 34.16
C LEU A 103 -31.52 5.38 34.72
N VAL A 104 -31.15 4.10 34.77
CA VAL A 104 -32.04 3.02 35.24
C VAL A 104 -31.84 2.71 36.74
N SER A 105 -30.78 3.21 37.37
CA SER A 105 -30.55 3.06 38.81
C SER A 105 -31.49 3.93 39.66
N ARG A 106 -32.78 3.61 39.68
CA ARG A 106 -33.57 3.77 40.91
C ARG A 106 -33.07 2.70 41.88
N ALA A 107 -32.10 3.08 42.72
CA ALA A 107 -31.60 2.18 43.75
C ALA A 107 -32.78 1.64 44.58
N PRO A 108 -32.98 0.31 44.69
CA PRO A 108 -33.84 -0.21 45.74
C PRO A 108 -33.20 0.20 47.06
N VAL A 109 -33.93 0.96 47.87
CA VAL A 109 -33.50 1.35 49.22
C VAL A 109 -33.52 0.09 50.07
N VAL A 110 -32.45 -0.70 49.98
CA VAL A 110 -32.19 -1.81 50.88
C VAL A 110 -31.62 -1.19 52.15
N GLN A 111 -32.40 -1.16 53.23
CA GLN A 111 -31.89 -0.82 54.55
C GLN A 111 -30.96 -1.94 55.00
N LEU A 112 -29.64 -1.74 54.86
CA LEU A 112 -28.67 -2.62 55.49
C LEU A 112 -28.50 -2.22 56.96
N PRO A 113 -28.49 -3.19 57.90
CA PRO A 113 -28.13 -2.91 59.29
C PRO A 113 -26.69 -2.38 59.36
N PRO A 114 -26.39 -1.44 60.26
CA PRO A 114 -25.09 -0.78 60.33
C PRO A 114 -23.99 -1.79 60.64
N ILE A 115 -23.02 -1.90 59.73
CA ILE A 115 -21.80 -2.68 59.94
C ILE A 115 -20.86 -1.83 60.80
N VAL A 116 -20.72 -2.22 62.06
CA VAL A 116 -19.75 -1.64 62.98
C VAL A 116 -18.37 -2.20 62.63
N VAL A 117 -17.48 -1.34 62.13
CA VAL A 117 -16.08 -1.71 61.82
C VAL A 117 -15.21 -1.21 62.97
N ASP A 118 -14.70 -2.14 63.79
CA ASP A 118 -13.95 -1.81 65.01
C ASP A 118 -12.46 -1.47 64.75
N ARG A 119 -11.96 -1.62 63.51
CA ARG A 119 -10.57 -1.24 63.14
C ARG A 119 -10.38 -0.96 61.66
N ALA A 120 -9.68 0.14 61.36
CA ALA A 120 -9.27 0.51 60.01
C ALA A 120 -8.14 -0.41 59.49
N PRO A 121 -8.24 -0.96 58.26
CA PRO A 121 -7.15 -1.74 57.68
C PRO A 121 -6.01 -0.83 57.20
N THR A 122 -4.79 -1.16 57.64
CA THR A 122 -3.56 -0.45 57.27
C THR A 122 -3.21 -0.69 55.80
N ARG A 123 -3.06 0.39 55.04
CA ARG A 123 -2.74 0.36 53.60
C ARG A 123 -1.26 0.00 53.38
N SER A 124 -0.99 -0.99 52.54
CA SER A 124 0.37 -1.33 52.07
C SER A 124 0.81 -0.39 50.93
N PRO A 125 2.10 0.04 50.86
CA PRO A 125 2.56 0.94 49.81
C PRO A 125 2.78 0.23 48.48
N PHE A 126 2.28 0.86 47.42
CA PHE A 126 2.38 0.48 46.02
C PHE A 126 3.79 0.72 45.46
N ARG A 127 4.33 -0.21 44.66
CA ARG A 127 5.62 -0.08 43.96
C ARG A 127 5.38 -0.02 42.44
N PRO A 128 5.77 1.07 41.75
CA PRO A 128 5.66 1.13 40.30
C PRO A 128 6.81 0.37 39.62
N ALA A 129 6.50 -0.37 38.56
CA ALA A 129 7.48 -1.03 37.70
C ALA A 129 8.02 -0.07 36.63
N SER A 130 9.32 -0.18 36.33
CA SER A 130 10.04 0.59 35.31
C SER A 130 10.04 -0.11 33.95
N SER A 131 9.73 0.64 32.87
CA SER A 131 9.81 0.17 31.47
C SER A 131 11.25 0.21 30.92
N PRO A 132 11.64 -0.69 29.99
CA PRO A 132 12.96 -0.65 29.35
C PRO A 132 13.00 0.28 28.10
N PRO A 133 14.19 0.77 27.70
CA PRO A 133 14.36 1.74 26.61
C PRO A 133 14.41 1.08 25.23
N GLY A 134 14.01 1.85 24.21
CA GLY A 134 13.92 1.43 22.81
C GLY A 134 15.25 1.41 22.05
N MET A 135 15.26 0.64 20.96
CA MET A 135 16.31 0.61 19.93
C MET A 135 15.70 1.00 18.58
N PHE A 136 16.09 2.16 18.06
CA PHE A 136 15.98 2.46 16.63
C PHE A 136 17.39 2.73 16.11
N SER A 137 17.88 1.81 15.27
CA SER A 137 19.18 1.92 14.60
C SER A 137 18.97 2.63 13.27
N THR A 138 19.42 3.87 13.19
CA THR A 138 19.58 4.60 11.93
C THR A 138 20.94 4.23 11.35
N LYS A 139 20.95 3.46 10.27
CA LYS A 139 22.14 3.35 9.42
C LYS A 139 21.71 3.49 7.97
N GLY A 140 21.89 4.70 7.45
CA GLY A 140 22.06 4.91 6.02
C GLY A 140 23.53 4.66 5.68
N ASP A 141 23.80 4.22 4.46
CA ASP A 141 24.96 4.73 3.73
C ASP A 141 24.80 4.54 2.22
N THR A 142 25.55 5.37 1.54
CA THR A 142 25.63 5.67 0.11
C THR A 142 26.25 4.54 -0.71
N ASP A 143 25.46 3.83 -1.51
CA ASP A 143 25.97 2.97 -2.60
C ASP A 143 24.88 2.77 -3.68
N LEU A 144 24.53 3.85 -4.40
CA LEU A 144 23.42 3.84 -5.36
C LEU A 144 23.85 3.68 -6.82
N ASP A 145 25.12 3.88 -7.16
CA ASP A 145 25.55 3.94 -8.57
C ASP A 145 26.13 2.62 -9.10
N ALA A 146 26.63 1.72 -8.26
CA ALA A 146 27.29 0.49 -8.72
C ALA A 146 26.34 -0.70 -8.92
N GLY A 147 25.15 -0.69 -8.32
CA GLY A 147 24.24 -1.84 -8.29
C GLY A 147 22.83 -1.59 -8.83
N LEU A 148 22.53 -0.41 -9.39
CA LEU A 148 21.17 -0.03 -9.78
C LEU A 148 20.49 -1.07 -10.70
N TRP A 149 21.29 -1.72 -11.55
CA TRP A 149 20.85 -2.72 -12.53
C TRP A 149 21.02 -4.17 -12.06
N ASP A 150 21.72 -4.40 -10.95
CA ASP A 150 21.77 -5.70 -10.31
C ASP A 150 20.47 -5.83 -9.51
N GLY A 151 19.54 -6.65 -10.00
CA GLY A 151 18.09 -6.58 -9.71
C GLY A 151 17.66 -6.59 -8.24
N THR A 152 18.60 -6.81 -7.33
CA THR A 152 18.48 -6.67 -5.88
C THR A 152 18.10 -5.26 -5.44
N LEU A 153 18.75 -4.20 -5.95
CA LEU A 153 18.46 -2.83 -5.53
C LEU A 153 17.13 -2.32 -6.10
N LEU A 154 16.83 -2.65 -7.35
CA LEU A 154 15.55 -2.32 -7.99
C LEU A 154 14.38 -3.00 -7.25
N TYR A 155 14.56 -4.24 -6.80
CA TYR A 155 13.59 -4.91 -5.94
C TYR A 155 13.45 -4.19 -4.59
N GLU A 156 14.56 -3.82 -3.95
CA GLU A 156 14.59 -3.19 -2.63
C GLU A 156 13.93 -1.80 -2.58
N TYR A 157 14.00 -1.02 -3.67
CA TYR A 157 13.30 0.27 -3.82
C TYR A 157 11.91 0.19 -4.44
N THR A 158 11.49 -0.97 -4.94
CA THR A 158 10.10 -1.15 -5.38
C THR A 158 9.19 -1.31 -4.16
N PRO A 159 7.98 -0.73 -4.12
CA PRO A 159 7.01 -0.92 -3.01
C PRO A 159 6.66 -2.40 -2.72
N LEU A 160 7.09 -3.32 -3.59
CA LEU A 160 7.02 -4.76 -3.38
C LEU A 160 7.92 -5.24 -2.22
N SER A 161 9.14 -4.73 -2.06
CA SER A 161 10.05 -5.15 -0.97
C SER A 161 9.48 -4.83 0.42
N GLN A 162 8.90 -3.64 0.58
CA GLN A 162 8.27 -3.20 1.83
C GLN A 162 7.16 -4.16 2.26
N ARG A 163 6.31 -4.59 1.33
CA ARG A 163 5.20 -5.54 1.61
C ARG A 163 5.68 -6.92 2.05
N TYR A 164 6.76 -7.44 1.47
CA TYR A 164 7.29 -8.76 1.87
C TYR A 164 8.06 -8.69 3.19
N GLY A 165 8.79 -7.60 3.45
CA GLY A 165 9.46 -7.35 4.73
C GLY A 165 8.48 -7.27 5.91
N GLU A 166 7.34 -6.58 5.73
CA GLU A 166 6.29 -6.50 6.76
C GLU A 166 5.65 -7.86 7.04
N ARG A 167 5.33 -8.66 6.00
CA ARG A 167 4.77 -10.02 6.18
C ARG A 167 5.72 -10.98 6.91
N ALA A 168 7.02 -10.90 6.63
CA ALA A 168 8.01 -11.73 7.31
C ALA A 168 8.15 -11.36 8.80
N ARG A 169 7.96 -10.09 9.15
CA ARG A 169 7.94 -9.62 10.55
C ARG A 169 6.66 -10.05 11.28
N VAL A 170 5.50 -9.98 10.63
CA VAL A 170 4.21 -10.44 11.20
C VAL A 170 4.24 -11.94 11.51
N ARG A 171 4.88 -12.77 10.67
CA ARG A 171 5.01 -14.22 10.90
C ARG A 171 5.93 -14.59 12.06
N ARG A 172 6.91 -13.73 12.40
CA ARG A 172 7.88 -14.02 13.47
C ARG A 172 7.32 -13.72 14.87
N VAL A 173 6.30 -12.85 14.95
CA VAL A 173 5.61 -12.51 16.22
C VAL A 173 4.63 -13.60 16.66
N SER A 174 4.20 -14.51 15.77
CA SER A 174 3.29 -15.61 16.13
C SER A 174 3.99 -16.90 16.59
N GLN A 175 5.31 -16.89 16.77
CA GLN A 175 6.09 -18.10 17.10
C GLN A 175 6.98 -17.91 18.33
N THR A 176 6.55 -17.11 19.30
CA THR A 176 7.19 -17.01 20.61
C THR A 176 6.13 -17.09 21.69
N ASP A 177 5.58 -18.29 21.89
CA ASP A 177 4.97 -18.66 23.16
C ASP A 177 5.09 -20.19 23.32
N ARG A 178 6.06 -20.61 24.13
CA ARG A 178 6.12 -21.94 24.75
C ARG A 178 6.96 -21.88 26.02
#